data_AF-A0A345RLY9-F1
#
_entry.id   AF-A0A345RLY9-F1
#
_cell.length_a   1.000
_cell.length_b   1.000
_cell.length_c   1.000
_cell.angle_alpha   90.00
_cell.angle_beta   90.00
_cell.angle_gamma   90.00
#
_symmetry.space_group_name_H-M   'P 1'
#
loop_
_entity.id
_entity.type
_entity.pdbx_description
1 polymer ?
#
loop_
_entity_poly.entity_id
_entity_poly.type
_entity_poly.pdbx_seq_one_letter_code
_entity_poly.pdbx_strand_id
1 'polypeptide(L)'
;MPDIGSIWAEFSPLLPPMWENIKGFANSSFTTSLAGAFAGAVAAQRIAEKGKFREELVKEFHNTNAVLSLAAAAATLALALKKQHVKALKDSYDDDLKRFKEHKEKILGHQTPPNTPFEMRPNLLYLDGISPPIATIQDIVLSRLSSVGRTISAVTALADSVKNLNSALSRRNELLNAFKSKQFPEGASFEHMYLGLPYGTRQTNQEYGGSVEAIHLYTNDIIFFSIKLCEDLRDHGEILKKRYKSRLRGIPPRISTVDFDTPRKDGLVPKDEDYEAWLSGFVTMQEIKPTWRQRLNPMTWFN
;
A
#
# COMPACT_ATOMS: atom_id res chain seq x y z
N MET A 1 -16.16 11.58 -82.57
CA MET A 1 -16.49 12.47 -81.44
C MET A 1 -17.99 12.75 -81.50
N PRO A 2 -18.79 12.19 -80.58
CA PRO A 2 -20.17 12.60 -80.36
C PRO A 2 -20.26 13.68 -79.27
N ASP A 3 -21.25 14.54 -79.46
CA ASP A 3 -21.50 15.82 -78.82
C ASP A 3 -21.98 15.71 -77.36
N ILE A 4 -21.41 16.53 -76.46
CA ILE A 4 -21.72 16.57 -75.02
C ILE A 4 -23.09 17.24 -74.76
N GLY A 5 -23.73 17.81 -75.80
CA GLY A 5 -25.05 18.44 -75.72
C GLY A 5 -26.24 17.49 -75.56
N SER A 6 -26.12 16.19 -75.87
CA SER A 6 -27.29 15.28 -75.89
C SER A 6 -27.62 14.62 -74.54
N ILE A 7 -26.73 14.68 -73.56
CA ILE A 7 -26.95 14.05 -72.23
C ILE A 7 -27.76 14.99 -71.30
N TRP A 8 -27.76 16.29 -71.56
CA TRP A 8 -28.46 17.27 -70.73
C TRP A 8 -29.95 17.44 -71.07
N ALA A 9 -30.40 16.95 -72.23
CA ALA A 9 -31.79 17.06 -72.65
C ALA A 9 -32.73 16.00 -72.02
N GLU A 10 -32.19 14.88 -71.53
CA GLU A 10 -33.00 13.81 -70.92
C GLU A 10 -33.21 13.95 -69.40
N PHE A 11 -32.49 14.83 -68.70
CA PHE A 11 -32.60 15.02 -67.25
C PHE A 11 -33.40 16.26 -66.80
N SER A 12 -34.02 16.99 -67.73
CA SER A 12 -34.68 18.26 -67.42
C SER A 12 -36.09 18.17 -66.79
N PRO A 13 -36.94 17.14 -67.01
CA PRO A 13 -38.28 17.16 -66.43
C PRO A 13 -38.40 16.60 -64.99
N LEU A 14 -37.33 16.08 -64.38
CA LEU A 14 -37.40 15.47 -63.03
C LEU A 14 -36.94 16.36 -61.88
N LEU A 15 -36.50 17.59 -62.14
CA LEU A 15 -36.06 18.54 -61.11
C LEU A 15 -37.11 19.53 -60.56
N PRO A 16 -38.30 19.76 -61.17
CA PRO A 16 -39.27 20.69 -60.56
C PRO A 16 -39.97 20.23 -59.27
N PRO A 17 -40.23 18.94 -58.98
CA PRO A 17 -40.91 18.57 -57.74
C PRO A 17 -39.95 18.35 -56.55
N MET A 18 -38.65 18.22 -56.79
CA MET A 18 -37.68 17.94 -55.71
C MET A 18 -37.35 19.20 -54.90
N TRP A 19 -37.20 20.35 -55.54
CA TRP A 19 -36.85 21.61 -54.87
C TRP A 19 -38.01 22.22 -54.07
N GLU A 20 -39.23 22.12 -54.58
CA GLU A 20 -40.45 22.51 -53.86
C GLU A 20 -40.72 21.59 -52.65
N ASN A 21 -40.50 20.28 -52.79
CA ASN A 21 -40.60 19.32 -51.67
C ASN A 21 -39.50 19.54 -50.61
N ILE A 22 -38.27 19.89 -51.02
CA ILE A 22 -37.18 20.22 -50.09
C ILE A 22 -37.46 21.54 -49.34
N LYS A 23 -38.09 22.53 -49.99
CA LYS A 23 -38.55 23.76 -49.31
C LYS A 23 -39.68 23.47 -48.31
N GLY A 24 -40.61 22.55 -48.62
CA GLY A 24 -41.62 22.07 -47.67
C GLY A 24 -41.03 21.26 -46.51
N PHE A 25 -39.98 20.48 -46.78
CA PHE A 25 -39.25 19.68 -45.78
C PHE A 25 -38.41 20.55 -44.83
N ALA A 26 -37.83 21.64 -45.32
CA ALA A 26 -37.06 22.61 -44.54
C ALA A 26 -37.94 23.54 -43.68
N ASN A 27 -39.25 23.61 -43.93
CA ASN A 27 -40.20 24.51 -43.23
C ASN A 27 -41.09 23.81 -42.20
N SER A 28 -40.81 22.56 -41.81
CA SER A 28 -41.66 21.82 -40.89
C SER A 28 -40.88 21.23 -39.71
N SER A 29 -41.63 20.79 -38.71
CA SER A 29 -41.26 20.16 -37.43
C SER A 29 -40.06 19.20 -37.43
N PHE A 30 -39.54 18.78 -38.58
CA PHE A 30 -38.36 17.93 -38.77
C PHE A 30 -37.03 18.56 -38.32
N THR A 31 -36.76 19.84 -38.59
CA THR A 31 -35.54 20.51 -38.10
C THR A 31 -35.58 20.74 -36.59
N THR A 32 -36.77 21.03 -36.06
CA THR A 32 -37.01 21.15 -34.62
C THR A 32 -36.96 19.78 -33.93
N SER A 33 -37.42 18.70 -34.57
CA SER A 33 -37.37 17.34 -34.03
C SER A 33 -35.98 16.70 -34.13
N LEU A 34 -35.19 16.99 -35.18
CA LEU A 34 -33.78 16.62 -35.26
C LEU A 34 -32.93 17.39 -34.24
N ALA A 35 -33.13 18.70 -34.11
CA ALA A 35 -32.45 19.50 -33.09
C ALA A 35 -32.85 19.06 -31.67
N GLY A 36 -34.13 18.75 -31.45
CA GLY A 36 -34.64 18.21 -30.18
C GLY A 36 -34.13 16.80 -29.87
N ALA A 37 -34.05 15.92 -30.86
CA ALA A 37 -33.50 14.57 -30.71
C ALA A 37 -31.98 14.59 -30.49
N PHE A 38 -31.25 15.46 -31.20
CA PHE A 38 -29.81 15.64 -31.01
C PHE A 38 -29.51 16.28 -29.64
N ALA A 39 -30.23 17.34 -29.27
CA ALA A 39 -30.12 17.96 -27.94
C ALA A 39 -30.52 16.96 -26.83
N GLY A 40 -31.55 16.16 -27.06
CA GLY A 40 -31.98 15.08 -26.18
C GLY A 40 -30.92 13.98 -26.04
N ALA A 41 -30.29 13.56 -27.14
CA ALA A 41 -29.22 12.56 -27.13
C ALA A 41 -27.96 13.07 -26.42
N VAL A 42 -27.56 14.33 -26.67
CA VAL A 42 -26.42 14.98 -25.98
C VAL A 42 -26.72 15.16 -24.49
N ALA A 43 -27.94 15.56 -24.13
CA ALA A 43 -28.35 15.69 -22.74
C ALA A 43 -28.39 14.32 -22.04
N ALA A 44 -28.94 13.29 -22.68
CA ALA A 44 -28.96 11.92 -22.18
C ALA A 44 -27.56 11.36 -22.02
N GLN A 45 -26.66 11.59 -22.99
CA GLN A 45 -25.25 11.19 -22.91
C GLN A 45 -24.55 11.86 -21.73
N ARG A 46 -24.71 13.18 -21.54
CA ARG A 46 -24.14 13.89 -20.38
C ARG A 46 -24.68 13.39 -19.05
N ILE A 47 -25.98 13.06 -18.97
CA ILE A 47 -26.59 12.49 -17.76
C ILE A 47 -26.03 11.09 -17.49
N ALA A 48 -25.92 10.25 -18.51
CA ALA A 48 -25.37 8.90 -18.42
C ALA A 48 -23.89 8.93 -18.00
N GLU A 49 -23.07 9.77 -18.61
CA GLU A 49 -21.66 9.97 -18.25
C GLU A 49 -21.51 10.45 -16.81
N LYS A 50 -22.34 11.42 -16.38
CA LYS A 50 -22.34 11.92 -15.00
C LYS A 50 -22.77 10.84 -14.00
N GLY A 51 -23.75 10.01 -14.35
CA GLY A 51 -24.19 8.87 -13.56
C GLY A 51 -23.08 7.83 -13.40
N LYS A 52 -22.48 7.40 -14.52
CA LYS A 52 -21.36 6.45 -14.53
C LYS A 52 -20.16 6.97 -13.72
N PHE A 53 -19.80 8.23 -13.90
CA PHE A 53 -18.72 8.86 -13.13
C PHE A 53 -19.00 8.89 -11.62
N ARG A 54 -20.27 9.16 -11.23
CA ARG A 54 -20.68 9.09 -9.82
C ARG A 54 -20.53 7.68 -9.27
N GLU A 55 -20.98 6.67 -10.01
CA GLU A 55 -20.86 5.27 -9.61
C GLU A 55 -19.40 4.83 -9.45
N GLU A 56 -18.53 5.20 -10.39
CA GLU A 56 -17.09 4.91 -10.33
C GLU A 56 -16.44 5.55 -9.10
N LEU A 57 -16.70 6.84 -8.84
CA LEU A 57 -16.17 7.50 -7.64
C LEU A 57 -16.69 6.86 -6.35
N VAL A 58 -17.98 6.55 -6.27
CA VAL A 58 -18.56 5.92 -5.07
C VAL A 58 -17.95 4.53 -4.83
N LYS A 59 -17.73 3.74 -5.89
CA LYS A 59 -17.01 2.47 -5.79
C LYS A 59 -15.59 2.68 -5.27
N GLU A 60 -14.89 3.69 -5.77
CA GLU A 60 -13.52 4.01 -5.32
C GLU A 60 -13.49 4.46 -3.84
N PHE A 61 -14.48 5.23 -3.39
CA PHE A 61 -14.66 5.56 -1.96
C PHE A 61 -14.84 4.30 -1.10
N HIS A 62 -15.69 3.37 -1.51
CA HIS A 62 -15.91 2.12 -0.79
C HIS A 62 -14.64 1.26 -0.74
N ASN A 63 -13.93 1.14 -1.86
CA ASN A 63 -12.66 0.43 -1.92
C ASN A 63 -11.61 1.09 -1.00
N THR A 64 -11.53 2.41 -0.98
CA THR A 64 -10.60 3.16 -0.11
C THR A 64 -10.89 2.88 1.37
N ASN A 65 -12.17 2.93 1.79
CA ASN A 65 -12.57 2.61 3.16
C ASN A 65 -12.30 1.14 3.53
N ALA A 66 -12.50 0.22 2.59
CA ALA A 66 -12.22 -1.19 2.80
C ALA A 66 -10.73 -1.41 3.07
N VAL A 67 -9.84 -0.87 2.22
CA VAL A 67 -8.39 -0.99 2.42
C VAL A 67 -7.95 -0.31 3.72
N LEU A 68 -8.47 0.89 4.02
CA LEU A 68 -8.13 1.60 5.25
C LEU A 68 -8.47 0.75 6.50
N SER A 69 -9.61 0.08 6.49
CA SER A 69 -10.02 -0.82 7.58
C SER A 69 -9.12 -2.06 7.67
N LEU A 70 -8.78 -2.67 6.53
CA LEU A 70 -7.92 -3.87 6.47
C LEU A 70 -6.46 -3.56 6.87
N ALA A 71 -5.93 -2.42 6.41
CA ALA A 71 -4.60 -1.95 6.80
C ALA A 71 -4.54 -1.61 8.29
N ALA A 72 -5.58 -0.98 8.85
CA ALA A 72 -5.66 -0.75 10.29
C ALA A 72 -5.74 -2.05 11.11
N ALA A 73 -6.44 -3.07 10.60
CA ALA A 73 -6.44 -4.39 11.22
C ALA A 73 -5.06 -5.04 11.19
N ALA A 74 -4.33 -4.93 10.07
CA ALA A 74 -2.95 -5.41 9.98
C ALA A 74 -2.00 -4.69 10.97
N ALA A 75 -2.10 -3.36 11.07
CA ALA A 75 -1.37 -2.58 12.06
C ALA A 75 -1.69 -3.03 13.49
N THR A 76 -2.98 -3.22 13.80
CA THR A 76 -3.43 -3.63 15.14
C THR A 76 -2.91 -5.02 15.51
N LEU A 77 -2.91 -5.96 14.57
CA LEU A 77 -2.37 -7.30 14.76
C LEU A 77 -0.87 -7.27 15.06
N ALA A 78 -0.10 -6.50 14.30
CA ALA A 78 1.34 -6.35 14.52
C ALA A 78 1.65 -5.59 15.82
N LEU A 79 0.87 -4.56 16.17
CA LEU A 79 0.98 -3.85 17.45
C LEU A 79 0.73 -4.79 18.63
N ALA A 80 -0.28 -5.66 18.55
CA ALA A 80 -0.56 -6.65 19.58
C ALA A 80 0.59 -7.65 19.73
N LEU A 81 1.08 -8.22 18.62
CA LEU A 81 2.24 -9.11 18.60
C LEU A 81 3.49 -8.44 19.21
N LYS A 82 3.73 -7.18 18.85
CA LYS A 82 4.84 -6.38 19.39
C LYS A 82 4.75 -6.22 20.90
N LYS A 83 3.58 -5.77 21.38
CA LYS A 83 3.31 -5.48 22.79
C LYS A 83 3.36 -6.74 23.65
N GLN A 84 2.79 -7.85 23.16
CA GLN A 84 2.64 -9.07 23.93
C GLN A 84 3.91 -9.93 23.96
N HIS A 85 4.67 -9.96 22.85
CA HIS A 85 5.70 -10.98 22.66
C HIS A 85 7.03 -10.44 22.15
N VAL A 86 7.03 -9.70 21.04
CA VAL A 86 8.28 -9.39 20.32
C VAL A 86 9.18 -8.45 21.12
N LYS A 87 8.61 -7.46 21.83
CA LYS A 87 9.41 -6.57 22.67
C LYS A 87 10.13 -7.35 23.78
N ALA A 88 9.40 -8.15 24.54
CA ALA A 88 9.98 -8.96 25.62
C ALA A 88 10.99 -9.98 25.08
N LEU A 89 10.74 -10.59 23.92
CA LEU A 89 11.67 -11.50 23.26
C LEU A 89 13.00 -10.79 22.94
N LYS A 90 12.93 -9.64 22.26
CA LYS A 90 14.11 -8.86 21.87
C LYS A 90 14.90 -8.38 23.09
N ASP A 91 14.21 -7.74 24.03
CA ASP A 91 14.81 -7.21 25.25
C ASP A 91 15.51 -8.35 26.04
N SER A 92 14.86 -9.51 26.18
CA SER A 92 15.45 -10.65 26.89
C SER A 92 16.69 -11.23 26.21
N TYR A 93 16.72 -11.28 24.87
CA TYR A 93 17.86 -11.79 24.12
C TYR A 93 19.05 -10.83 24.19
N ASP A 94 18.79 -9.53 24.06
CA ASP A 94 19.82 -8.50 24.16
C ASP A 94 20.42 -8.46 25.58
N ASP A 95 19.59 -8.63 26.60
CA ASP A 95 20.03 -8.75 27.99
C ASP A 95 20.89 -10.00 28.22
N ASP A 96 20.53 -11.14 27.64
CA ASP A 96 21.34 -12.36 27.73
C ASP A 96 22.71 -12.19 27.06
N LEU A 97 22.76 -11.55 25.89
CA LEU A 97 24.02 -11.19 25.22
C LEU A 97 24.88 -10.26 26.08
N LYS A 98 24.26 -9.24 26.70
CA LYS A 98 24.96 -8.30 27.58
C LYS A 98 25.51 -9.00 28.82
N ARG A 99 24.69 -9.79 29.51
CA ARG A 99 25.09 -10.55 30.70
C ARG A 99 26.23 -11.53 30.38
N PHE A 100 26.19 -12.16 29.21
CA PHE A 100 27.28 -13.03 28.77
C PHE A 100 28.60 -12.27 28.56
N LYS A 101 28.54 -11.09 27.94
CA LYS A 101 29.73 -10.21 27.78
C LYS A 101 30.30 -9.80 29.13
N GLU A 102 29.45 -9.34 30.06
CA GLU A 102 29.87 -8.96 31.42
C GLU A 102 30.48 -10.14 32.19
N HIS A 103 29.91 -11.35 32.05
CA HIS A 103 30.47 -12.56 32.65
C HIS A 103 31.88 -12.85 32.14
N LYS A 104 32.08 -12.74 30.82
CA LYS A 104 33.39 -12.93 30.18
C LYS A 104 34.41 -11.89 30.66
N GLU A 105 34.00 -10.63 30.78
CA GLU A 105 34.85 -9.55 31.29
C GLU A 105 35.27 -9.80 32.75
N LYS A 106 34.37 -10.28 33.61
CA LYS A 106 34.70 -10.63 35.00
C LYS A 106 35.68 -11.78 35.11
N ILE A 107 35.58 -12.79 34.24
CA ILE A 107 36.56 -13.89 34.17
C ILE A 107 37.93 -13.35 33.74
N LEU A 108 37.98 -12.52 32.69
CA LEU A 108 39.21 -11.92 32.19
C LEU A 108 39.86 -10.97 33.20
N GLY A 109 39.06 -10.25 33.97
CA GLY A 109 39.50 -9.37 35.05
C GLY A 109 39.83 -10.10 36.36
N HIS A 110 39.81 -11.44 36.38
CA HIS A 110 40.05 -12.28 37.56
C HIS A 110 39.11 -11.99 38.76
N GLN A 111 37.96 -11.38 38.50
CA GLN A 111 36.92 -11.12 39.52
C GLN A 111 36.08 -12.36 39.81
N THR A 112 36.04 -13.30 38.86
CA THR A 112 35.33 -14.57 38.97
C THR A 112 36.26 -15.71 38.52
N PRO A 113 36.24 -16.88 39.18
CA PRO A 113 37.01 -18.05 38.73
C PRO A 113 36.68 -18.42 37.27
N PRO A 114 37.68 -18.83 36.46
CA PRO A 114 37.45 -19.19 35.04
C PRO A 114 36.45 -20.33 34.82
N ASN A 115 36.28 -21.22 35.79
CA ASN A 115 35.40 -22.37 35.70
C ASN A 115 33.97 -22.10 36.21
N THR A 116 33.64 -20.85 36.54
CA THR A 116 32.28 -20.52 36.99
C THR A 116 31.30 -20.60 35.80
N PRO A 117 30.29 -21.49 35.86
CA PRO A 117 29.31 -21.61 34.80
C PRO A 117 28.52 -20.32 34.58
N PHE A 118 28.16 -20.03 33.33
CA PHE A 118 27.23 -18.95 33.02
C PHE A 118 25.79 -19.46 33.11
N GLU A 119 25.00 -18.92 34.04
CA GLU A 119 23.59 -19.25 34.18
C GLU A 119 22.69 -18.33 33.34
N MET A 120 22.04 -18.89 32.32
CA MET A 120 21.06 -18.20 31.48
C MET A 120 19.64 -18.73 31.66
N ARG A 121 18.65 -17.89 31.40
CA ARG A 121 17.22 -18.24 31.39
C ARG A 121 16.60 -17.76 30.09
N PRO A 122 16.91 -18.42 28.97
CA PRO A 122 16.54 -17.95 27.64
C PRO A 122 15.02 -17.95 27.47
N ASN A 123 14.50 -16.91 26.79
CA ASN A 123 13.11 -16.87 26.39
C ASN A 123 12.85 -17.77 25.17
N LEU A 124 12.38 -18.99 25.45
CA LEU A 124 12.10 -20.02 24.44
C LEU A 124 10.61 -20.12 24.08
N LEU A 125 9.86 -19.03 24.24
CA LEU A 125 8.44 -18.97 23.86
C LEU A 125 8.27 -19.27 22.37
N TYR A 126 7.36 -20.18 22.04
CA TYR A 126 6.96 -20.47 20.66
C TYR A 126 5.98 -19.38 20.19
N LEU A 127 6.15 -18.89 18.97
CA LEU A 127 5.33 -17.80 18.42
C LEU A 127 4.73 -18.22 17.09
N ASP A 128 3.41 -18.08 16.97
CA ASP A 128 2.70 -18.38 15.72
C ASP A 128 2.83 -17.22 14.73
N GLY A 129 2.78 -17.56 13.45
CA GLY A 129 2.72 -16.58 12.36
C GLY A 129 1.42 -15.78 12.37
N ILE A 130 1.45 -14.59 11.78
CA ILE A 130 0.26 -13.76 11.60
C ILE A 130 -0.27 -13.89 10.17
N SER A 131 -1.58 -13.72 10.00
CA SER A 131 -2.23 -13.81 8.68
C SER A 131 -3.20 -12.63 8.45
N PRO A 132 -2.69 -11.40 8.33
CA PRO A 132 -3.50 -10.28 7.88
C PRO A 132 -3.92 -10.49 6.40
N PRO A 133 -5.05 -9.91 5.95
CA PRO A 133 -5.62 -10.12 4.61
C PRO A 133 -4.85 -9.36 3.51
N ILE A 134 -3.54 -9.58 3.40
CA ILE A 134 -2.63 -8.85 2.50
C ILE A 134 -3.02 -8.97 1.03
N ALA A 135 -3.36 -10.17 0.57
CA ALA A 135 -3.75 -10.39 -0.82
C ALA A 135 -4.98 -9.53 -1.22
N THR A 136 -5.94 -9.38 -0.29
CA THR A 136 -7.10 -8.52 -0.50
C THR A 136 -6.72 -7.04 -0.51
N ILE A 137 -5.82 -6.62 0.37
CA ILE A 137 -5.30 -5.24 0.38
C ILE A 137 -4.59 -4.94 -0.95
N GLN A 138 -3.70 -5.83 -1.41
CA GLN A 138 -2.98 -5.70 -2.68
C GLN A 138 -3.93 -5.63 -3.88
N ASP A 139 -4.90 -6.54 -3.97
CA ASP A 139 -5.87 -6.52 -5.09
C ASP A 139 -6.63 -5.20 -5.16
N ILE A 140 -7.13 -4.71 -4.02
CA ILE A 140 -7.91 -3.46 -4.03
C ILE A 140 -7.00 -2.28 -4.39
N VAL A 141 -5.82 -2.17 -3.78
CA VAL A 141 -4.90 -1.03 -4.02
C VAL A 141 -4.38 -1.02 -5.46
N LEU A 142 -3.96 -2.17 -6.00
CA LEU A 142 -3.33 -2.25 -7.32
C LEU A 142 -4.35 -2.25 -8.46
N SER A 143 -5.54 -2.84 -8.26
CA SER A 143 -6.50 -3.06 -9.34
C SER A 143 -7.71 -2.12 -9.30
N ARG A 144 -8.05 -1.55 -8.13
CA ARG A 144 -9.37 -0.90 -7.92
C ARG A 144 -9.29 0.53 -7.41
N LEU A 145 -8.09 1.04 -7.11
CA LEU A 145 -7.86 2.43 -6.72
C LEU A 145 -7.06 3.15 -7.80
N SER A 146 -7.32 4.45 -7.98
CA SER A 146 -6.50 5.32 -8.82
C SER A 146 -5.27 5.89 -8.10
N SER A 147 -4.91 5.33 -6.94
CA SER A 147 -3.74 5.73 -6.15
C SER A 147 -2.44 5.33 -6.85
N VAL A 148 -1.42 6.18 -6.76
CA VAL A 148 -0.11 5.98 -7.41
C VAL A 148 1.04 6.26 -6.44
N GLY A 149 2.24 5.84 -6.81
CA GLY A 149 3.46 6.14 -6.05
C GLY A 149 3.50 5.46 -4.70
N ARG A 150 3.57 6.24 -3.62
CA ARG A 150 3.84 5.74 -2.26
C ARG A 150 2.83 4.71 -1.78
N THR A 151 1.55 4.84 -2.12
CA THR A 151 0.50 3.87 -1.74
C THR A 151 0.79 2.46 -2.29
N ILE A 152 1.24 2.38 -3.55
CA ILE A 152 1.59 1.11 -4.20
C ILE A 152 2.86 0.53 -3.57
N SER A 153 3.87 1.37 -3.33
CA SER A 153 5.10 0.93 -2.67
C SER A 153 4.86 0.46 -1.24
N ALA A 154 4.00 1.15 -0.48
CA ALA A 154 3.65 0.80 0.89
C ALA A 154 2.94 -0.56 0.97
N VAL A 155 1.98 -0.84 0.07
CA VAL A 155 1.29 -2.13 0.09
C VAL A 155 2.20 -3.30 -0.29
N THR A 156 3.15 -3.09 -1.21
CA THR A 156 4.15 -4.10 -1.56
C THR A 156 5.10 -4.35 -0.39
N ALA A 157 5.63 -3.29 0.22
CA ALA A 157 6.51 -3.40 1.38
C ALA A 157 5.80 -4.06 2.57
N LEU A 158 4.52 -3.74 2.79
CA LEU A 158 3.68 -4.42 3.79
C LEU A 158 3.58 -5.93 3.52
N ALA A 159 3.34 -6.32 2.27
CA ALA A 159 3.21 -7.73 1.88
C ALA A 159 4.50 -8.51 2.11
N ASP A 160 5.63 -7.94 1.70
CA ASP A 160 6.96 -8.53 1.92
C ASP A 160 7.27 -8.65 3.41
N SER A 161 6.95 -7.62 4.20
CA SER A 161 7.18 -7.61 5.65
C SER A 161 6.41 -8.71 6.37
N VAL A 162 5.15 -8.96 6.00
CA VAL A 162 4.35 -10.08 6.56
C VAL A 162 4.97 -11.43 6.21
N LYS A 163 5.36 -11.63 4.95
CA LYS A 163 6.02 -12.86 4.52
C LYS A 163 7.32 -13.10 5.28
N ASN A 164 8.17 -12.06 5.36
CA ASN A 164 9.46 -12.12 6.01
C ASN A 164 9.35 -12.37 7.52
N LEU A 165 8.38 -11.73 8.19
CA LEU A 165 8.08 -11.99 9.59
C LEU A 165 7.71 -13.46 9.81
N ASN A 166 6.79 -14.01 9.01
CA ASN A 166 6.36 -15.39 9.15
C ASN A 166 7.50 -16.39 8.88
N SER A 167 8.37 -16.10 7.90
CA SER A 167 9.59 -16.90 7.68
C SER A 167 10.55 -16.84 8.86
N ALA A 168 10.77 -15.67 9.46
CA ALA A 168 11.63 -15.52 10.63
C ALA A 168 11.05 -16.24 11.87
N LEU A 169 9.73 -16.16 12.08
CA LEU A 169 9.03 -16.90 13.14
C LEU A 169 9.17 -18.41 12.94
N SER A 170 8.92 -18.93 11.73
CA SER A 170 9.10 -20.34 11.40
C SER A 170 10.53 -20.80 11.67
N ARG A 171 11.53 -20.03 11.18
CA ARG A 171 12.93 -20.37 11.38
C ARG A 171 13.30 -20.42 12.85
N ARG A 172 12.86 -19.45 13.64
CA ARG A 172 13.09 -19.46 15.09
C ARG A 172 12.46 -20.69 15.75
N ASN A 173 11.23 -21.03 15.37
CA ASN A 173 10.52 -22.19 15.91
C ASN A 173 11.19 -23.52 15.56
N GLU A 174 11.75 -23.65 14.35
CA GLU A 174 12.59 -24.79 13.97
C GLU A 174 13.83 -24.91 14.88
N LEU A 175 14.51 -23.79 15.13
CA LEU A 175 15.67 -23.76 16.04
C LEU A 175 15.27 -24.14 17.47
N LEU A 176 14.12 -23.66 17.97
CA LEU A 176 13.60 -24.06 19.28
C LEU A 176 13.34 -25.57 19.37
N ASN A 177 12.85 -26.19 18.30
CA ASN A 177 12.68 -27.64 18.25
C ASN A 177 14.02 -28.38 18.24
N ALA A 178 15.00 -27.90 17.49
CA ALA A 178 16.38 -28.43 17.52
C ALA A 178 16.96 -28.34 18.94
N PHE A 179 16.75 -27.21 19.63
CA PHE A 179 17.20 -27.00 21.02
C PHE A 179 16.54 -27.99 21.99
N LYS A 180 15.23 -28.20 21.89
CA LYS A 180 14.49 -29.17 22.72
C LYS A 180 14.99 -30.60 22.50
N SER A 181 15.29 -30.95 21.26
CA SER A 181 15.80 -32.28 20.88
C SER A 181 17.30 -32.48 21.14
N LYS A 182 18.01 -31.44 21.62
CA LYS A 182 19.47 -31.41 21.80
C LYS A 182 20.24 -31.80 20.54
N GLN A 183 19.68 -31.49 19.37
CA GLN A 183 20.33 -31.72 18.08
C GLN A 183 21.28 -30.56 17.79
N PHE A 184 22.54 -30.75 18.18
CA PHE A 184 23.60 -29.76 17.96
C PHE A 184 24.72 -30.34 17.08
N PRO A 185 25.38 -29.50 16.27
CA PRO A 185 26.62 -29.89 15.61
C PRO A 185 27.68 -30.39 16.62
N GLU A 186 28.62 -31.20 16.15
CA GLU A 186 29.71 -31.71 16.99
C GLU A 186 30.51 -30.55 17.62
N GLY A 187 30.74 -30.63 18.93
CA GLY A 187 31.45 -29.61 19.69
C GLY A 187 30.63 -28.34 20.00
N ALA A 188 29.37 -28.26 19.56
CA ALA A 188 28.46 -27.19 19.93
C ALA A 188 27.62 -27.56 21.16
N SER A 189 27.25 -26.54 21.94
CA SER A 189 26.27 -26.64 23.02
C SER A 189 25.11 -25.67 22.76
N PHE A 190 24.09 -25.74 23.60
CA PHE A 190 22.94 -24.85 23.53
C PHE A 190 23.36 -23.36 23.52
N GLU A 191 24.29 -22.98 24.39
CA GLU A 191 24.80 -21.61 24.53
C GLU A 191 25.48 -21.11 23.26
N HIS A 192 26.21 -21.99 22.56
CA HIS A 192 26.84 -21.66 21.29
C HIS A 192 25.81 -21.31 20.23
N MET A 193 24.74 -22.10 20.14
CA MET A 193 23.68 -21.90 19.13
C MET A 193 22.76 -20.73 19.47
N TYR A 194 22.49 -20.49 20.76
CA TYR A 194 21.62 -19.42 21.23
C TYR A 194 22.31 -18.04 21.13
N LEU A 195 23.52 -17.91 21.69
CA LEU A 195 24.26 -16.64 21.74
C LEU A 195 25.13 -16.39 20.48
N GLY A 196 25.26 -17.37 19.59
CA GLY A 196 26.09 -17.30 18.40
C GLY A 196 27.59 -17.34 18.68
N LEU A 197 28.00 -18.19 19.63
CA LEU A 197 29.41 -18.33 20.02
C LEU A 197 30.16 -19.26 19.06
N PRO A 198 31.49 -19.07 18.92
CA PRO A 198 32.31 -19.99 18.14
C PRO A 198 32.42 -21.36 18.82
N TYR A 199 32.28 -22.43 18.05
CA TYR A 199 32.49 -23.82 18.46
C TYR A 199 33.41 -24.57 17.49
N GLY A 200 33.99 -25.69 17.93
CA GLY A 200 34.92 -26.50 17.12
C GLY A 200 36.10 -25.70 16.57
N THR A 201 36.38 -25.83 15.27
CA THR A 201 37.46 -25.13 14.54
C THR A 201 37.10 -23.69 14.14
N ARG A 202 36.37 -22.96 15.00
CA ARG A 202 35.85 -21.58 14.78
C ARG A 202 34.60 -21.47 13.90
N GLN A 203 33.73 -22.47 13.91
CA GLN A 203 32.39 -22.33 13.31
C GLN A 203 31.50 -21.48 14.21
N THR A 204 30.59 -20.70 13.62
CA THR A 204 29.60 -19.89 14.36
C THR A 204 28.24 -20.03 13.72
N ASN A 205 27.19 -20.14 14.51
CA ASN A 205 25.81 -20.09 14.04
C ASN A 205 25.11 -18.87 14.64
N GLN A 206 24.68 -17.91 13.82
CA GLN A 206 24.00 -16.69 14.26
C GLN A 206 22.49 -16.73 13.97
N GLU A 207 21.94 -17.88 13.61
CA GLU A 207 20.57 -17.97 13.09
C GLU A 207 19.53 -17.62 14.15
N TYR A 208 19.76 -18.01 15.42
CA TYR A 208 18.82 -17.66 16.49
C TYR A 208 18.77 -16.15 16.69
N GLY A 209 19.91 -15.50 16.92
CA GLY A 209 19.98 -14.05 17.09
C GLY A 209 19.48 -13.29 15.87
N GLY A 210 19.87 -13.73 14.66
CA GLY A 210 19.39 -13.17 13.40
C GLY A 210 17.87 -13.29 13.26
N SER A 211 17.27 -14.41 13.69
CA SER A 211 15.81 -14.58 13.66
C SER A 211 15.10 -13.65 14.65
N VAL A 212 15.66 -13.42 15.85
CA VAL A 212 15.08 -12.50 16.85
C VAL A 212 15.12 -11.06 16.35
N GLU A 213 16.25 -10.64 15.77
CA GLU A 213 16.39 -9.31 15.16
C GLU A 213 15.42 -9.14 13.99
N ALA A 214 15.34 -10.14 13.10
CA ALA A 214 14.42 -10.14 11.97
C ALA A 214 12.95 -10.05 12.42
N ILE A 215 12.55 -10.81 13.45
CA ILE A 215 11.18 -10.73 13.99
C ILE A 215 10.89 -9.31 14.51
N HIS A 216 11.84 -8.69 15.22
CA HIS A 216 11.69 -7.33 15.71
C HIS A 216 11.53 -6.32 14.55
N LEU A 217 12.43 -6.38 13.58
CA LEU A 217 12.43 -5.51 12.40
C LEU A 217 11.15 -5.65 11.59
N TYR A 218 10.80 -6.86 11.14
CA TYR A 218 9.64 -7.06 10.28
C TYR A 218 8.32 -6.79 11.00
N THR A 219 8.26 -6.95 12.33
CA THR A 219 7.09 -6.49 13.11
C THR A 219 6.96 -4.97 13.05
N ASN A 220 8.07 -4.23 13.16
CA ASN A 220 8.06 -2.77 13.01
C ASN A 220 7.67 -2.37 11.58
N ASP A 221 8.18 -3.05 10.56
CA ASP A 221 7.88 -2.77 9.16
C ASP A 221 6.38 -2.90 8.87
N ILE A 222 5.73 -3.96 9.38
CA ILE A 222 4.28 -4.15 9.21
C ILE A 222 3.50 -3.01 9.86
N ILE A 223 3.89 -2.58 11.06
CA ILE A 223 3.26 -1.45 11.75
C ILE A 223 3.44 -0.17 10.93
N PHE A 224 4.67 0.11 10.52
CA PHE A 224 5.03 1.31 9.76
C PHE A 224 4.26 1.39 8.44
N PHE A 225 4.40 0.38 7.58
CA PHE A 225 3.79 0.38 6.25
C PHE A 225 2.26 0.33 6.29
N SER A 226 1.67 -0.34 7.30
CA SER A 226 0.22 -0.30 7.48
C SER A 226 -0.28 1.09 7.86
N ILE A 227 0.43 1.80 8.74
CA ILE A 227 0.09 3.18 9.13
C ILE A 227 0.29 4.13 7.95
N LYS A 228 1.41 4.04 7.22
CA LYS A 228 1.66 4.87 6.03
C LYS A 228 0.62 4.62 4.93
N LEU A 229 0.21 3.37 4.74
CA LEU A 229 -0.88 3.04 3.82
C LEU A 229 -2.20 3.70 4.25
N CYS A 230 -2.55 3.68 5.54
CA CYS A 230 -3.72 4.40 6.05
C CYS A 230 -3.64 5.91 5.82
N GLU A 231 -2.47 6.52 6.04
CA GLU A 231 -2.22 7.96 5.80
C GLU A 231 -2.39 8.30 4.31
N ASP A 232 -1.77 7.52 3.42
CA ASP A 232 -1.87 7.69 1.97
C ASP A 232 -3.31 7.55 1.46
N LEU A 233 -4.06 6.57 1.98
CA LEU A 233 -5.46 6.35 1.59
C LEU A 233 -6.38 7.45 2.09
N ARG A 234 -6.08 8.06 3.24
CA ARG A 234 -6.79 9.25 3.72
C ARG A 234 -6.58 10.42 2.77
N ASP A 235 -5.35 10.65 2.35
CA ASP A 235 -5.00 11.74 1.44
C ASP A 235 -5.63 11.49 0.05
N HIS A 236 -5.61 10.25 -0.44
CA HIS A 236 -6.35 9.82 -1.63
C HIS A 236 -7.85 10.10 -1.50
N GLY A 237 -8.44 9.75 -0.36
CA GLY A 237 -9.84 10.03 -0.04
C GLY A 237 -10.20 11.52 -0.09
N GLU A 238 -9.29 12.41 0.34
CA GLU A 238 -9.47 13.86 0.22
C GLU A 238 -9.41 14.34 -1.24
N ILE A 239 -8.55 13.74 -2.07
CA ILE A 239 -8.52 13.98 -3.52
C ILE A 239 -9.85 13.57 -4.16
N LEU A 240 -10.37 12.39 -3.81
CA LEU A 240 -11.67 11.92 -4.28
C LEU A 240 -12.80 12.87 -3.86
N LYS A 241 -12.78 13.39 -2.62
CA LYS A 241 -13.78 14.39 -2.15
C LYS A 241 -13.74 15.66 -2.98
N LYS A 242 -12.54 16.19 -3.27
CA LYS A 242 -12.38 17.37 -4.14
C LYS A 242 -12.90 17.12 -5.55
N ARG A 243 -12.58 15.95 -6.13
CA ARG A 243 -13.04 15.53 -7.46
C ARG A 243 -14.56 15.36 -7.50
N TYR A 244 -15.16 14.77 -6.47
CA TYR A 244 -16.61 14.60 -6.35
C TYR A 244 -17.33 15.94 -6.28
N LYS A 245 -16.89 16.85 -5.40
CA LYS A 245 -17.51 18.18 -5.23
C LYS A 245 -17.45 19.01 -6.51
N SER A 246 -16.30 19.02 -7.18
CA SER A 246 -16.10 19.83 -8.41
C SER A 246 -16.93 19.34 -9.59
N ARG A 247 -17.07 18.02 -9.80
CA ARG A 247 -17.74 17.45 -10.97
C ARG A 247 -19.23 17.14 -10.75
N LEU A 248 -19.63 16.73 -9.54
CA LEU A 248 -20.99 16.25 -9.25
C LEU A 248 -21.83 17.25 -8.46
N ARG A 249 -21.21 18.20 -7.75
CA ARG A 249 -21.87 19.23 -6.91
C ARG A 249 -22.83 18.65 -5.85
N GLY A 250 -22.43 17.56 -5.20
CA GLY A 250 -23.17 16.90 -4.12
C GLY A 250 -22.31 16.58 -2.90
N ILE A 251 -22.91 15.90 -1.91
CA ILE A 251 -22.21 15.45 -0.70
C ILE A 251 -21.42 14.18 -1.02
N PRO A 252 -20.08 14.19 -0.93
CA PRO A 252 -19.28 12.98 -1.16
C PRO A 252 -19.47 11.96 -0.03
N PRO A 253 -19.25 10.66 -0.30
CA PRO A 253 -19.15 9.64 0.74
C PRO A 253 -18.11 10.00 1.81
N ARG A 254 -18.33 9.50 3.03
CA ARG A 254 -17.40 9.69 4.15
C ARG A 254 -16.19 8.76 3.99
N ILE A 255 -15.01 9.29 4.30
CA ILE A 255 -13.78 8.50 4.45
C ILE A 255 -13.61 8.20 5.93
N SER A 256 -13.35 6.93 6.25
CA SER A 256 -13.03 6.47 7.61
C SER A 256 -11.68 7.02 8.05
N THR A 257 -11.53 7.23 9.35
CA THR A 257 -10.27 7.68 9.95
C THR A 257 -9.87 6.71 11.04
N VAL A 258 -8.59 6.38 11.11
CA VAL A 258 -8.03 5.53 12.15
C VAL A 258 -7.00 6.35 12.92
N ASP A 259 -7.06 6.23 14.24
CA ASP A 259 -6.17 6.93 15.15
C ASP A 259 -5.14 5.94 15.73
N PHE A 260 -3.87 6.34 15.67
CA PHE A 260 -2.72 5.60 16.18
C PHE A 260 -1.98 6.38 17.27
N ASP A 261 -2.58 7.42 17.85
CA ASP A 261 -1.92 8.27 18.85
C ASP A 261 -1.62 7.54 20.16
N THR A 262 -2.52 6.69 20.64
CA THR A 262 -2.28 5.85 21.82
C THR A 262 -1.06 4.92 21.62
N PRO A 263 -0.99 4.08 20.57
CA PRO A 263 0.19 3.23 20.38
C PRO A 263 1.47 4.03 20.07
N ARG A 264 1.38 5.25 19.52
CA ARG A 264 2.54 6.17 19.40
C ARG A 264 3.05 6.60 20.79
N LYS A 265 2.15 7.03 21.69
CA LYS A 265 2.51 7.42 23.06
C LYS A 265 3.09 6.25 23.86
N ASP A 266 2.61 5.04 23.62
CA ASP A 266 3.13 3.80 24.21
C ASP A 266 4.50 3.38 23.63
N GLY A 267 5.04 4.10 22.62
CA GLY A 267 6.30 3.77 21.96
C GLY A 267 6.24 2.49 21.12
N LEU A 268 5.04 2.05 20.72
CA LEU A 268 4.85 0.84 19.92
C LEU A 268 4.99 1.10 18.42
N VAL A 269 4.66 2.32 17.98
CA VAL A 269 4.82 2.73 16.58
C VAL A 269 6.28 3.11 16.33
N PRO A 270 6.95 2.52 15.33
CA PRO A 270 8.32 2.91 14.96
C PRO A 270 8.35 4.36 14.46
N LYS A 271 9.51 4.99 14.53
CA LYS A 271 9.63 6.39 14.15
C LYS A 271 9.85 6.53 12.66
N ASP A 272 9.45 7.66 12.09
CA ASP A 272 9.68 7.93 10.68
C ASP A 272 11.17 8.02 10.33
N GLU A 273 12.01 8.44 11.29
CA GLU A 273 13.47 8.51 11.11
C GLU A 273 14.09 7.14 10.83
N ASP A 274 13.54 6.06 11.40
CA ASP A 274 14.02 4.69 11.19
C ASP A 274 13.81 4.23 9.73
N TYR A 275 12.97 4.95 8.98
CA TYR A 275 12.57 4.65 7.59
C TYR A 275 12.90 5.78 6.61
N GLU A 276 13.78 6.72 6.99
CA GLU A 276 14.13 7.89 6.16
C GLU A 276 14.59 7.47 4.76
N ALA A 277 15.41 6.42 4.65
CA ALA A 277 15.88 5.90 3.37
C ALA A 277 14.72 5.52 2.43
N TRP A 278 13.68 4.86 2.97
CA TRP A 278 12.50 4.51 2.17
C TRP A 278 11.63 5.74 1.87
N LEU A 279 11.41 6.61 2.87
CA LEU A 279 10.60 7.82 2.72
C LEU A 279 11.19 8.81 1.70
N SER A 280 12.52 8.93 1.65
CA SER A 280 13.24 9.83 0.73
C SER A 280 12.99 9.52 -0.75
N GLY A 281 12.57 8.28 -1.07
CA GLY A 281 12.19 7.88 -2.43
C GLY A 281 10.89 8.52 -2.94
N PHE A 282 10.11 9.16 -2.06
CA PHE A 282 8.82 9.75 -2.41
C PHE A 282 8.84 11.27 -2.25
N VAL A 283 9.19 11.97 -3.33
CA VAL A 283 9.09 13.43 -3.38
C VAL A 283 7.66 13.82 -3.71
N THR A 284 7.01 14.60 -2.84
CA THR A 284 5.73 15.25 -3.18
C THR A 284 6.01 16.25 -4.30
N MET A 285 5.52 15.97 -5.52
CA MET A 285 5.61 16.93 -6.62
C MET A 285 4.93 18.22 -6.16
N GLN A 286 5.70 19.29 -5.96
CA GLN A 286 5.12 20.58 -5.63
C GLN A 286 4.13 20.95 -6.73
N GLU A 287 2.89 21.28 -6.36
CA GLU A 287 1.91 21.81 -7.30
C GLU A 287 2.55 23.02 -8.01
N ILE A 288 2.90 22.85 -9.28
CA ILE A 288 3.26 23.99 -10.13
C ILE A 288 1.98 24.81 -10.25
N LYS A 289 1.83 25.84 -9.41
CA LYS A 289 0.70 26.76 -9.49
C LYS A 289 0.78 27.42 -10.87
N PRO A 290 -0.20 27.17 -11.77
CA PRO A 290 -0.15 27.77 -13.09
C PRO A 290 -0.20 29.28 -12.92
N THR A 291 0.77 29.96 -13.52
CA THR A 291 0.79 31.43 -13.54
C THR A 291 -0.48 31.92 -14.22
N TRP A 292 -0.99 33.09 -13.80
CA TRP A 292 -2.27 33.64 -14.29
C TRP A 292 -2.36 33.71 -15.83
N ARG A 293 -1.23 33.84 -16.52
CA ARG A 293 -1.12 33.79 -18.00
C ARG A 293 -1.45 32.42 -18.59
N GLN A 294 -1.09 31.33 -17.92
CA GLN A 294 -1.39 29.95 -18.35
C GLN A 294 -2.87 29.59 -18.17
N ARG A 295 -3.62 30.33 -17.34
CA ARG A 295 -5.08 30.17 -17.19
C ARG A 295 -5.88 30.80 -18.32
N LEU A 296 -5.28 31.74 -19.06
CA LEU A 296 -5.96 32.51 -20.11
C LEU A 296 -5.77 31.92 -21.52
N ASN A 297 -4.87 30.96 -21.72
CA ASN A 297 -4.62 30.37 -23.05
C ASN A 297 -4.46 28.84 -22.98
N PRO A 298 -5.56 28.07 -23.11
CA PRO A 298 -5.52 26.61 -23.04
C PRO A 298 -4.97 25.92 -24.30
N MET A 299 -4.44 26.65 -25.29
CA MET A 299 -3.90 26.04 -26.53
C MET A 299 -2.44 25.56 -26.45
N THR A 300 -1.68 25.86 -25.39
CA THR A 300 -0.25 25.50 -25.34
C THR A 300 0.02 24.13 -24.68
N TRP A 301 -0.98 23.28 -24.50
CA TRP A 301 -0.83 21.95 -23.88
C TRP A 301 -0.40 20.84 -24.86
N PHE A 302 -0.27 21.16 -26.14
CA PHE A 302 0.25 20.24 -27.17
C PHE A 302 1.36 20.93 -27.95
N ASN A 303 2.58 20.83 -27.43
CA ASN A 303 3.85 20.85 -28.16
C ASN A 303 4.92 20.19 -27.29
#